data_AF-A0A2E6Y1U7-F1
#
_entry.id   AF-A0A2E6Y1U7-F1
#
_cell.length_a   1.000
_cell.length_b   1.000
_cell.length_c   1.000
_cell.angle_alpha   90.00
_cell.angle_beta   90.00
_cell.angle_gamma   90.00
#
_symmetry.space_group_name_H-M   'P 1'
#
loop_
_entity.id
_entity.type
_entity.pdbx_description
1 polymer ?
#
loop_
_entity_poly.entity_id
_entity_poly.type
_entity_poly.pdbx_seq_one_letter_code
_entity_poly.pdbx_strand_id
1 'polypeptide(L)'
;MSKNITLAIDENLLDKVRVLAAMKRTSVNELVRNFLTRLVEQEQQRDEITEELLRLSRERMGDMGDWQPRREETYSGHPRFDRWR
;
A
#
# COMPACT_ATOMS: atom_id res chain seq x y z
N MET A 1 25.06 9.07 -4.88
CA MET A 1 26.12 8.40 -4.09
C MET A 1 25.49 7.31 -3.23
N SER A 2 26.12 6.14 -3.12
CA SER A 2 25.67 5.09 -2.20
C SER A 2 26.06 5.43 -0.75
N LYS A 3 25.12 5.27 0.18
CA LYS A 3 25.39 5.33 1.62
C LYS A 3 25.33 3.92 2.22
N ASN A 4 26.21 3.64 3.18
CA ASN A 4 26.22 2.38 3.92
C ASN A 4 25.33 2.50 5.15
N ILE A 5 24.63 1.42 5.48
CA ILE A 5 23.86 1.27 6.71
C ILE A 5 24.42 0.09 7.49
N THR A 6 24.48 0.22 8.82
CA THR A 6 24.82 -0.88 9.72
C THR A 6 23.52 -1.39 10.35
N LEU A 7 23.27 -2.69 10.23
CA LEU A 7 22.05 -3.33 10.74
C LEU A 7 22.44 -4.46 11.69
N ALA A 8 21.90 -4.43 12.91
CA ALA A 8 21.97 -5.56 13.82
C ALA A 8 20.85 -6.56 13.48
N ILE A 9 21.21 -7.80 13.21
CA ILE A 9 20.28 -8.91 12.93
C ILE A 9 20.74 -10.16 13.66
N ASP A 10 19.81 -11.08 13.89
CA ASP A 10 20.10 -12.41 14.41
C ASP A 10 21.08 -13.16 13.48
N GLU A 11 22.05 -13.85 14.08
CA GLU A 11 23.11 -14.55 13.35
C GLU A 11 22.53 -15.72 12.52
N ASN A 12 21.59 -16.48 13.08
CA ASN A 12 20.96 -17.58 12.37
C ASN A 12 20.13 -17.08 11.18
N LEU A 13 19.52 -15.90 11.31
CA LEU A 13 18.83 -15.25 10.20
C LEU A 13 19.81 -14.83 9.10
N LEU A 14 20.95 -14.22 9.46
CA LEU A 14 21.97 -13.82 8.49
C LEU A 14 22.48 -15.01 7.67
N ASP A 15 22.72 -16.15 8.31
CA ASP A 15 23.19 -17.35 7.61
C ASP A 15 22.15 -17.90 6.63
N LYS A 16 20.87 -17.94 7.03
CA LYS A 16 19.78 -18.33 6.12
C LYS A 16 19.67 -17.38 4.93
N VAL A 17 19.79 -16.07 5.16
CA VAL A 17 19.72 -15.07 4.11
C VAL A 17 20.92 -15.15 3.16
N ARG A 18 22.12 -15.49 3.66
CA ARG A 18 23.29 -15.74 2.81
C ARG A 18 23.09 -16.93 1.89
N VAL A 19 22.59 -18.05 2.41
CA VAL A 19 22.25 -19.23 1.58
C VAL A 19 21.21 -18.85 0.52
N LEU A 20 20.15 -18.13 0.91
CA LEU A 20 19.11 -17.68 -0.01
C LEU A 20 19.67 -16.74 -1.10
N ALA A 21 20.55 -15.81 -0.73
CA ALA A 21 21.19 -14.90 -1.68
C ALA A 21 22.05 -15.68 -2.69
N ALA A 22 22.83 -16.66 -2.22
CA ALA A 22 23.63 -17.53 -3.09
C ALA A 22 22.75 -18.33 -4.06
N MET A 23 21.65 -18.93 -3.57
CA MET A 23 20.67 -19.64 -4.42
C MET A 23 20.08 -18.74 -5.50
N LYS A 24 19.84 -17.46 -5.17
CA LYS A 24 19.31 -16.44 -6.09
C LYS A 24 20.37 -15.74 -6.93
N ARG A 25 21.65 -16.15 -6.85
CA ARG A 25 22.80 -15.52 -7.52
C ARG A 25 22.90 -14.01 -7.28
N THR A 26 22.62 -13.59 -6.05
CA THR A 26 22.61 -12.19 -5.62
C THR A 26 23.36 -12.04 -4.29
N SER A 27 23.41 -10.84 -3.72
CA SER A 27 24.01 -10.55 -2.42
C SER A 27 22.97 -10.16 -1.38
N VAL A 28 23.31 -10.31 -0.10
CA VAL A 28 22.47 -9.83 1.00
C VAL A 28 22.20 -8.33 0.87
N ASN A 29 23.21 -7.54 0.50
CA ASN A 29 23.06 -6.10 0.29
C ASN A 29 22.07 -5.77 -0.84
N GLU A 30 22.09 -6.55 -1.92
CA GLU A 30 21.14 -6.36 -3.02
C GLU A 30 19.72 -6.76 -2.62
N LEU A 31 19.55 -7.84 -1.85
CA LEU A 31 18.24 -8.19 -1.28
C LEU A 31 17.70 -7.10 -0.37
N VAL A 32 18.52 -6.55 0.52
CA VAL A 32 18.13 -5.44 1.42
C VAL A 32 17.78 -4.19 0.62
N ARG A 33 18.59 -3.83 -0.38
CA ARG A 33 18.31 -2.69 -1.26
C ARG A 33 16.97 -2.86 -1.96
N ASN A 34 16.74 -4.02 -2.58
CA ASN A 34 15.50 -4.31 -3.30
C ASN A 34 14.28 -4.31 -2.37
N PHE A 35 14.43 -4.84 -1.15
CA PHE A 35 13.37 -4.81 -0.14
C PHE A 35 13.00 -3.38 0.24
N LEU A 36 13.99 -2.54 0.56
CA LEU A 36 13.75 -1.15 0.94
C LEU A 36 13.17 -0.33 -0.23
N THR A 37 13.64 -0.54 -1.45
CA THR A 37 13.07 0.11 -2.64
C THR A 37 11.59 -0.22 -2.81
N ARG A 38 11.23 -1.50 -2.76
CA ARG A 38 9.82 -1.92 -2.89
C ARG A 38 8.95 -1.38 -1.76
N LEU A 39 9.48 -1.33 -0.53
CA LEU A 39 8.75 -0.80 0.61
C LEU A 39 8.40 0.69 0.40
N VAL A 40 9.37 1.49 -0.07
CA VAL A 40 9.14 2.92 -0.36
C VAL A 40 8.19 3.09 -1.53
N GLU A 41 8.36 2.33 -2.61
CA GLU A 41 7.46 2.38 -3.78
C GLU A 41 6.02 2.06 -3.40
N GLN A 42 5.80 1.08 -2.51
CA GLN A 42 4.46 0.72 -2.04
C GLN A 42 3.79 1.83 -1.22
N GLU A 43 4.52 2.45 -0.29
CA GLU A 43 3.98 3.57 0.48
C GLU A 43 3.71 4.79 -0.42
N GLN A 44 4.63 5.11 -1.33
CA GLN A 44 4.47 6.24 -2.23
C GLN A 44 3.30 6.05 -3.20
N GLN A 45 3.13 4.85 -3.77
CA GLN A 45 1.96 4.53 -4.61
C GLN A 45 0.66 4.64 -3.81
N ARG A 46 0.65 4.19 -2.56
CA ARG A 46 -0.53 4.28 -1.69
C ARG A 46 -0.90 5.73 -1.40
N ASP A 47 0.10 6.57 -1.13
CA ASP A 47 -0.09 8.00 -0.90
C ASP A 47 -0.59 8.69 -2.17
N GLU A 48 0.04 8.45 -3.33
CA GLU A 48 -0.37 9.03 -4.62
C GLU A 48 -1.80 8.64 -5.01
N ILE A 49 -2.19 7.37 -4.84
CA ILE A 49 -3.56 6.90 -5.10
C ILE A 49 -4.55 7.58 -4.16
N THR A 50 -4.18 7.75 -2.89
CA THR A 50 -5.04 8.39 -1.89
C THR A 50 -5.22 9.88 -2.21
N GLU A 51 -4.14 10.58 -2.56
CA GLU A 51 -4.18 11.97 -2.96
C GLU A 51 -5.00 12.18 -4.24
N GLU A 52 -4.83 11.31 -5.23
CA GLU A 52 -5.57 11.36 -6.48
C GLU A 52 -7.06 11.09 -6.27
N LEU A 53 -7.42 10.11 -5.44
CA LEU A 53 -8.81 9.87 -5.06
C LEU A 53 -9.44 11.08 -4.38
N LEU A 54 -8.71 11.69 -3.44
CA LEU A 54 -9.17 12.89 -2.74
C LEU A 54 -9.28 14.10 -3.68
N ARG A 55 -8.37 14.23 -4.66
CA ARG A 55 -8.44 15.26 -5.69
C ARG A 55 -9.68 15.07 -6.56
N LEU A 56 -9.91 13.86 -7.08
CA LEU A 56 -11.09 13.51 -7.88
C LEU A 56 -12.38 13.76 -7.08
N SER A 57 -12.43 13.39 -5.81
CA SER A 57 -13.59 13.63 -4.94
C SER A 57 -13.89 15.12 -4.72
N ARG A 58 -12.88 16.00 -4.76
CA ARG A 58 -13.08 17.45 -4.61
C ARG A 58 -13.46 18.12 -5.93
N GLU A 59 -12.84 17.70 -7.03
CA GLU A 59 -12.96 18.38 -8.32
C GLU A 59 -14.13 17.88 -9.18
N ARG A 60 -14.58 16.65 -8.95
CA ARG A 60 -15.65 16.02 -9.73
C ARG A 60 -16.83 15.72 -8.82
N MET A 61 -18.01 16.24 -9.17
CA MET A 61 -19.26 15.63 -8.72
C MET A 61 -19.35 14.27 -9.42
N GLY A 62 -19.56 13.19 -8.67
CA GLY A 62 -19.67 11.85 -9.25
C GLY A 62 -20.74 11.81 -10.34
N ASP A 63 -20.43 11.21 -11.48
CA ASP A 63 -21.38 11.00 -12.56
C ASP A 63 -22.27 9.80 -12.21
N MET A 64 -23.53 10.08 -11.84
CA MET A 64 -24.53 9.04 -11.56
C MET A 64 -25.40 8.72 -12.78
N GLY A 65 -25.09 9.29 -13.96
CA GLY A 65 -25.93 9.18 -15.15
C GLY A 65 -27.36 9.67 -14.90
N ASP A 66 -28.33 9.01 -15.55
CA ASP A 66 -29.76 9.33 -15.39
C ASP A 66 -30.35 8.80 -14.08
N TRP A 67 -29.56 8.06 -13.29
CA TRP A 67 -30.03 7.44 -12.07
C TRP A 67 -29.77 8.35 -10.87
N GLN A 68 -30.84 8.91 -10.31
CA GLN A 68 -30.81 9.60 -9.02
C GLN A 68 -31.46 8.71 -7.97
N PRO A 69 -30.70 8.21 -6.98
CA PRO A 69 -31.30 7.37 -5.95
C PRO A 69 -32.30 8.18 -5.13
N ARG A 70 -33.47 7.61 -4.89
CA ARG A 70 -34.38 8.15 -3.87
C ARG A 70 -33.80 7.85 -2.50
N ARG A 71 -34.05 8.74 -1.54
CA ARG A 71 -33.50 8.63 -0.17
C ARG A 71 -33.76 7.25 0.45
N GLU A 72 -34.95 6.71 0.20
CA GLU A 72 -35.37 5.40 0.72
C GLU A 72 -34.59 4.23 0.13
N GLU A 73 -34.02 4.40 -1.06
CA GLU A 73 -33.26 3.39 -1.80
C GLU A 73 -31.77 3.39 -1.43
N THR A 74 -31.28 4.47 -0.82
CA THR A 74 -29.89 4.59 -0.32
C THR A 74 -29.64 3.91 1.02
N TYR A 75 -30.67 3.40 1.70
CA TYR A 75 -30.50 2.67 2.95
C TYR A 75 -30.09 1.23 2.69
N SER A 76 -29.13 0.74 3.46
CA SER A 76 -28.63 -0.64 3.33
C SER A 76 -29.60 -1.70 3.86
N GLY A 77 -30.60 -1.30 4.66
CA GLY A 77 -31.45 -2.17 5.46
C GLY A 77 -30.73 -2.80 6.66
N HIS A 78 -29.43 -2.56 6.83
CA HIS A 78 -28.60 -3.21 7.83
C HIS A 78 -28.41 -2.29 9.05
N PRO A 79 -28.73 -2.76 10.28
CA PRO A 79 -28.67 -1.93 11.51
C PRO A 79 -27.31 -1.29 11.80
N ARG A 80 -26.22 -1.84 11.23
CA ARG A 80 -24.86 -1.26 11.35
C ARG A 80 -24.70 0.07 10.62
N PHE A 81 -25.34 0.23 9.46
CA PHE A 81 -25.12 1.37 8.57
C PHE A 81 -26.28 2.36 8.62
N ASP A 82 -27.50 1.89 8.92
CA ASP A 82 -28.71 2.71 9.00
C ASP A 82 -29.10 3.04 10.45
N ARG A 83 -28.10 3.34 11.30
CA ARG A 83 -28.28 3.52 12.76
C ARG A 83 -29.18 4.68 13.19
N TRP A 84 -29.53 5.59 12.27
CA TRP A 84 -30.23 6.85 12.55
C TRP A 84 -31.64 6.89 11.96
N ARG A 85 -32.32 5.74 11.95
CA ARG A 85 -33.77 5.67 11.83
C ARG A 85 -34.39 5.50 13.21
#